data_AF-A0A919MJG4-F1
#
_entry.id   AF-A0A919MJG4-F1
#
_cell.length_a   1.000
_cell.length_b   1.000
_cell.length_c   1.000
_cell.angle_alpha   90.00
_cell.angle_beta   90.00
_cell.angle_gamma   90.00
#
_symmetry.space_group_name_H-M   'P 1'
#
loop_
_entity.id
_entity.type
_entity.pdbx_description
1 polymer ?
#
loop_
_entity_poly.entity_id
_entity_poly.type
_entity_poly.pdbx_seq_one_letter_code
_entity_poly.pdbx_strand_id
1 'polypeptide(L)'
;MAADRVGRNPVAGFTVVAASYVVAAVAAGIVVAALPGRHPLLVTLGADLAATVVVFAASTLVANASLYDPYWSVAPAVIVVAWVVWRTGADPGALAGRPAAVVLLVLAWAVRLTANWASSWRGLGHEDWRYVQLREQRPRALPWWLVNLTGIQLMPTLVVFAGLLAAWPAVTATGRPFGLLDLAATVVTGGAIVVEAVADRQVRRFARDPGNRGRTLEHGLWRYARHPNYLGEIGFWWGLWLFGLAADPSWWWTVLGPVVMVLLFTFVSVPLMDRRSLRRRPAYADYMRRVPALLPRRPRPW
;
A
#
# COMPACT_ATOMS: atom_id res chain seq x y z
N MET A 1 -26.19 19.87 12.41
CA MET A 1 -26.32 20.25 10.99
C MET A 1 -25.01 20.69 10.34
N ALA A 2 -24.11 21.43 11.01
CA ALA A 2 -22.79 21.79 10.47
C ALA A 2 -21.77 20.62 10.45
N ALA A 3 -21.74 19.78 11.48
CA ALA A 3 -20.86 18.59 11.55
C ALA A 3 -21.14 17.55 10.43
N ASP A 4 -22.41 17.41 10.03
CA ASP A 4 -22.84 16.48 8.97
C ASP A 4 -22.49 16.99 7.55
N ARG A 5 -22.29 18.31 7.38
CA ARG A 5 -21.82 18.93 6.12
C ARG A 5 -20.32 18.73 5.90
N VAL A 6 -19.51 18.74 6.96
CA VAL A 6 -18.06 18.50 6.88
C VAL A 6 -17.76 17.03 6.53
N GLY A 7 -18.52 16.09 7.12
CA GLY A 7 -18.37 14.66 6.83
C GLY A 7 -18.58 14.31 5.34
N ARG A 8 -19.46 15.01 4.63
CA ARG A 8 -19.79 14.72 3.22
C ARG A 8 -19.05 15.58 2.21
N ASN A 9 -18.18 16.49 2.64
CA ASN A 9 -17.38 17.33 1.75
C ASN A 9 -16.00 16.68 1.51
N PRO A 10 -15.71 16.18 0.29
CA PRO A 10 -14.43 15.53 -0.01
C PRO A 10 -13.24 16.46 0.19
N VAL A 11 -13.37 17.74 -0.16
CA VAL A 11 -12.30 18.75 -0.03
C VAL A 11 -11.93 18.95 1.43
N ALA A 12 -12.93 19.15 2.30
CA ALA A 12 -12.69 19.28 3.73
C ALA A 12 -12.03 18.01 4.31
N GLY A 13 -12.47 16.83 3.87
CA GLY A 13 -11.85 15.56 4.25
C GLY A 13 -10.38 15.46 3.83
N PHE A 14 -10.05 15.86 2.59
CA PHE A 14 -8.65 15.90 2.13
C PHE A 14 -7.81 16.88 2.95
N THR A 15 -8.33 18.06 3.27
CA THR A 15 -7.62 19.04 4.11
C THR A 15 -7.28 18.44 5.48
N VAL A 16 -8.21 17.72 6.11
CA VAL A 16 -7.97 17.05 7.39
C VAL A 16 -6.90 15.96 7.28
N VAL A 17 -6.96 15.12 6.23
CA VAL A 17 -5.94 14.08 5.99
C VAL A 17 -4.57 14.73 5.79
N ALA A 18 -4.46 15.74 4.93
CA ALA A 18 -3.22 16.45 4.65
C ALA A 18 -2.64 17.12 5.90
N ALA A 19 -3.47 17.84 6.67
CA ALA A 19 -3.04 18.46 7.92
C ALA A 19 -2.54 17.43 8.93
N SER A 20 -3.24 16.29 9.05
CA SER A 20 -2.82 15.19 9.93
C SER A 20 -1.46 14.63 9.52
N TYR A 21 -1.16 14.55 8.22
CA TYR A 21 0.10 14.02 7.71
C TYR A 21 1.24 15.04 7.84
N VAL A 22 0.95 16.34 7.80
CA VAL A 22 1.93 17.37 8.16
C VAL A 22 2.33 17.22 9.64
N VAL A 23 1.37 17.06 10.55
CA VAL A 23 1.69 16.83 11.97
C VAL A 23 2.45 15.51 12.17
N ALA A 24 2.08 14.46 11.43
CA ALA A 24 2.79 13.18 11.47
C ALA A 24 4.24 13.31 10.97
N ALA A 25 4.47 14.09 9.91
CA ALA A 25 5.80 14.39 9.39
C ALA A 25 6.65 15.20 10.40
N VAL A 26 6.04 16.14 11.13
CA VAL A 26 6.72 16.85 12.23
C VAL A 26 7.13 15.87 13.33
N ALA A 27 6.24 14.98 13.77
CA ALA A 27 6.55 13.97 14.78
C ALA A 27 7.67 13.02 14.31
N ALA A 28 7.63 12.58 13.05
CA ALA A 28 8.71 11.82 12.43
C ALA A 28 10.04 12.59 12.45
N GLY A 29 10.04 13.88 12.10
CA GLY A 29 11.21 14.75 12.13
C GLY A 29 11.79 14.91 13.55
N ILE A 30 10.94 15.02 14.57
CA ILE A 30 11.37 15.04 15.98
C ILE A 30 12.11 13.75 16.34
N VAL A 31 11.59 12.58 15.94
CA VAL A 31 12.27 11.29 16.19
C VAL A 31 13.62 11.23 15.49
N VAL A 32 13.70 11.69 14.23
CA VAL A 32 14.96 11.76 13.48
C VAL A 32 15.99 12.62 14.22
N ALA A 33 15.58 13.80 14.69
CA ALA A 33 16.45 14.71 15.45
C ALA A 33 16.85 14.15 16.82
N ALA A 34 15.99 13.35 17.46
CA ALA A 34 16.23 12.76 18.78
C ALA A 34 17.13 11.52 18.76
N LEU A 35 17.43 10.94 17.60
CA LEU A 35 18.22 9.71 17.45
C LEU A 35 19.51 9.90 16.63
N PRO A 36 20.36 10.90 16.93
CA PRO A 36 21.60 11.12 16.19
C PRO A 36 22.53 9.91 16.30
N GLY A 37 23.23 9.59 15.20
CA GLY A 37 24.21 8.51 15.14
C GLY A 37 23.64 7.09 15.19
N ARG A 38 22.32 6.91 15.27
CA ARG A 38 21.69 5.58 15.18
C ARG A 38 21.58 5.13 13.73
N HIS A 39 21.48 3.81 13.53
CA HIS A 39 21.34 3.23 12.19
C HIS A 39 20.06 3.77 11.50
N PRO A 40 20.11 4.18 10.23
CA PRO A 40 18.99 4.89 9.60
C PRO A 40 17.69 4.07 9.58
N LEU A 41 17.78 2.74 9.42
CA LEU A 41 16.61 1.85 9.53
C LEU A 41 15.89 1.96 10.88
N LEU A 42 16.62 2.04 11.99
CA LEU A 42 16.02 2.19 13.33
C LEU A 42 15.37 3.57 13.48
N VAL A 43 16.04 4.59 12.96
CA VAL A 43 15.53 5.97 13.00
C VAL A 43 14.25 6.09 12.18
N THR A 44 14.23 5.57 10.94
CA THR A 44 13.04 5.61 10.09
C THR A 44 11.91 4.72 10.60
N LEU A 45 12.20 3.58 11.23
CA LEU A 45 11.18 2.78 11.91
C LEU A 45 10.54 3.56 13.06
N GLY A 46 11.37 4.17 13.93
CA GLY A 46 10.87 5.00 15.03
C GLY A 46 10.04 6.18 14.53
N ALA A 47 10.49 6.83 13.47
CA ALA A 47 9.79 7.95 12.85
C ALA A 47 8.44 7.52 12.24
N ASP A 48 8.40 6.39 11.54
CA ASP A 48 7.17 5.83 10.96
C ASP A 48 6.17 5.38 12.04
N LEU A 49 6.66 4.81 13.15
CA LEU A 49 5.82 4.48 14.30
C LEU A 49 5.25 5.73 14.98
N ALA A 50 6.06 6.78 15.17
CA ALA A 50 5.58 8.03 15.74
C ALA A 50 4.54 8.71 14.84
N ALA A 51 4.79 8.76 13.53
CA ALA A 51 3.82 9.25 12.55
C ALA A 51 2.54 8.41 12.53
N THR A 52 2.63 7.08 12.63
CA THR A 52 1.47 6.18 12.76
C THR A 52 0.65 6.50 14.01
N VAL A 53 1.28 6.80 15.16
CA VAL A 53 0.57 7.21 16.38
C VAL A 53 -0.17 8.54 16.19
N VAL A 54 0.42 9.51 15.49
CA VAL A 54 -0.25 10.79 15.17
C VAL A 54 -1.45 10.56 14.25
N VAL A 55 -1.27 9.75 13.20
CA VAL A 55 -2.36 9.37 12.27
C VAL A 55 -3.47 8.64 13.02
N PHE A 56 -3.13 7.76 13.95
CA PHE A 56 -4.08 7.07 14.81
C PHE A 56 -4.87 8.04 15.70
N ALA A 57 -4.19 8.97 16.37
CA ALA A 57 -4.83 9.99 17.18
C ALA A 57 -5.80 10.83 16.34
N ALA A 58 -5.36 11.30 15.17
CA ALA A 58 -6.21 12.04 14.22
C ALA A 58 -7.42 11.21 13.79
N SER A 59 -7.23 9.93 13.41
CA SER A 59 -8.31 9.02 13.00
C SER A 59 -9.36 8.83 14.10
N THR A 60 -8.93 8.84 15.36
CA THR A 60 -9.82 8.71 16.53
C THR A 60 -10.59 10.01 16.78
N LEU A 61 -9.92 11.16 16.68
CA LEU A 61 -10.56 12.48 16.83
C LEU A 61 -11.66 12.73 15.79
N VAL A 62 -11.47 12.26 14.56
CA VAL A 62 -12.44 12.41 13.47
C VAL A 62 -13.37 11.20 13.30
N ALA A 63 -13.24 10.20 14.19
CA ALA A 63 -14.00 8.95 14.18
C ALA A 63 -14.00 8.23 12.80
N ASN A 64 -12.85 8.21 12.13
CA ASN A 64 -12.70 7.60 10.81
C ASN A 64 -11.33 6.91 10.66
N ALA A 65 -11.31 5.57 10.71
CA ALA A 65 -10.09 4.78 10.57
C ALA A 65 -9.50 4.82 9.15
N SER A 66 -10.31 5.12 8.13
CA SER A 66 -9.84 5.29 6.74
C SER A 66 -8.95 6.52 6.53
N LEU A 67 -8.77 7.38 7.54
CA LEU A 67 -7.74 8.41 7.52
C LEU A 67 -6.32 7.82 7.36
N TYR A 68 -6.10 6.57 7.78
CA TYR A 68 -4.85 5.85 7.59
C TYR A 68 -4.64 5.32 6.15
N ASP A 69 -5.69 5.18 5.33
CA ASP A 69 -5.62 4.50 4.05
C ASP A 69 -4.60 5.10 3.04
N PRO A 70 -4.39 6.42 2.93
CA PRO A 70 -3.32 6.92 2.08
C PRO A 70 -1.93 6.81 2.74
N TYR A 71 -1.83 6.74 4.07
CA TYR A 71 -0.58 6.82 4.83
C TYR A 71 0.39 5.73 4.42
N TRP A 72 -0.07 4.48 4.38
CA TRP A 72 0.76 3.32 4.05
C TRP A 72 1.26 3.32 2.60
N SER A 73 0.67 4.14 1.72
CA SER A 73 1.16 4.39 0.36
C SER A 73 2.12 5.57 0.26
N VAL A 74 1.96 6.59 1.12
CA VAL A 74 2.79 7.81 1.13
C VAL A 74 4.10 7.60 1.89
N ALA A 75 4.06 6.93 3.05
CA ALA A 75 5.22 6.73 3.91
C ALA A 75 6.42 6.06 3.21
N PRO A 76 6.24 4.99 2.39
CA PRO A 76 7.37 4.36 1.71
C PRO A 76 8.17 5.30 0.80
N ALA A 77 7.49 6.20 0.08
CA ALA A 77 8.16 7.17 -0.78
C ALA A 77 9.02 8.16 0.02
N VAL A 78 8.49 8.67 1.14
CA VAL A 78 9.23 9.57 2.04
C VAL A 78 10.44 8.85 2.66
N ILE A 79 10.26 7.62 3.13
CA ILE A 79 11.30 6.82 3.77
C ILE A 79 12.44 6.50 2.78
N VAL A 80 12.12 6.05 1.56
CA VAL A 80 13.13 5.73 0.54
C VAL A 80 13.92 6.96 0.12
N VAL A 81 13.26 8.11 -0.06
CA VAL A 81 13.95 9.38 -0.34
C VAL A 81 14.85 9.77 0.83
N ALA A 82 14.38 9.63 2.08
CA ALA A 82 15.20 9.90 3.26
C ALA A 82 16.45 9.01 3.32
N TRP A 83 16.35 7.73 2.98
CA TRP A 83 17.51 6.82 2.92
C TRP A 83 18.51 7.21 1.83
N VAL A 84 18.05 7.66 0.66
CA VAL A 84 18.93 8.21 -0.37
C VAL A 84 19.65 9.44 0.16
N VAL A 85 18.91 10.41 0.72
CA VAL A 85 19.48 11.65 1.27
C VAL A 85 20.51 11.34 2.36
N TRP A 86 20.23 10.38 3.24
CA TRP A 86 21.17 9.94 4.28
C TRP A 86 22.47 9.40 3.69
N ARG A 87 22.38 8.61 2.62
CA ARG A 87 23.55 8.04 1.93
C ARG A 87 24.33 9.09 1.15
N THR A 88 23.66 10.03 0.49
CA THR A 88 24.29 10.96 -0.46
C THR A 88 24.60 12.34 0.12
N GLY A 89 24.19 12.64 1.36
CA GLY A 89 24.31 13.99 1.90
C GLY A 89 23.48 15.02 1.13
N ALA A 90 22.38 14.57 0.49
CA ALA A 90 21.53 15.35 -0.41
C ALA A 90 22.20 15.82 -1.72
N ASP A 91 23.31 15.22 -2.15
CA ASP A 91 23.89 15.48 -3.47
C ASP A 91 22.94 15.00 -4.58
N PRO A 92 22.38 15.89 -5.42
CA PRO A 92 21.49 15.49 -6.51
C PRO A 92 22.18 14.64 -7.57
N GLY A 93 23.50 14.82 -7.77
CA GLY A 93 24.29 14.06 -8.74
C GLY A 93 24.44 12.58 -8.37
N ALA A 94 24.20 12.24 -7.10
CA ALA A 94 24.31 10.89 -6.59
C ALA A 94 23.02 10.06 -6.79
N LEU A 95 21.91 10.66 -7.23
CA LEU A 95 20.68 9.94 -7.60
C LEU A 95 20.77 9.42 -9.04
N ALA A 96 21.54 8.36 -9.24
CA ALA A 96 21.73 7.71 -10.54
C ALA A 96 21.58 6.18 -10.44
N GLY A 97 21.39 5.52 -11.59
CA GLY A 97 21.34 4.06 -11.69
C GLY A 97 20.25 3.42 -10.82
N ARG A 98 20.64 2.47 -9.97
CA ARG A 98 19.73 1.67 -9.14
C ARG A 98 18.93 2.53 -8.13
N PRO A 99 19.54 3.41 -7.31
CA PRO A 99 18.79 4.33 -6.44
C PRO A 99 17.73 5.16 -7.18
N ALA A 100 18.07 5.69 -8.37
CA ALA A 100 17.12 6.46 -9.17
C ALA A 100 15.94 5.61 -9.65
N ALA A 101 16.20 4.39 -10.16
CA ALA A 101 15.16 3.47 -10.57
C ALA A 101 14.20 3.12 -9.43
N VAL A 102 14.74 2.80 -8.24
CA VAL A 102 13.95 2.46 -7.06
C VAL A 102 13.10 3.65 -6.62
N VAL A 103 13.68 4.85 -6.48
CA VAL A 103 12.95 6.07 -6.09
C VAL A 103 11.80 6.35 -7.07
N LEU A 104 12.06 6.32 -8.38
CA LEU A 104 11.03 6.60 -9.39
C LEU A 104 9.90 5.57 -9.37
N LEU A 105 10.22 4.28 -9.20
CA LEU A 105 9.22 3.21 -9.16
C LEU A 105 8.40 3.25 -7.86
N VAL A 106 9.03 3.49 -6.71
CA VAL A 106 8.32 3.67 -5.43
C VAL A 106 7.43 4.90 -5.47
N LEU A 107 7.89 6.02 -6.03
CA LEU A 107 7.07 7.21 -6.24
C LEU A 107 5.89 6.95 -7.18
N ALA A 108 6.13 6.26 -8.31
CA ALA A 108 5.07 5.90 -9.24
C ALA A 108 4.03 4.97 -8.59
N TRP A 109 4.47 4.00 -7.79
CA TRP A 109 3.59 3.13 -7.00
C TRP A 109 2.77 3.94 -6.00
N ALA A 110 3.42 4.77 -5.18
CA ALA A 110 2.80 5.59 -4.15
C ALA A 110 1.75 6.55 -4.74
N VAL A 111 2.14 7.38 -5.72
CA VAL A 111 1.27 8.37 -6.36
C VAL A 111 0.04 7.68 -6.98
N ARG A 112 0.23 6.58 -7.70
CA ARG A 112 -0.87 5.83 -8.32
C ARG A 112 -1.84 5.30 -7.25
N LEU A 113 -1.31 4.70 -6.19
CA LEU A 113 -2.12 4.07 -5.14
C LEU A 113 -2.89 5.12 -4.34
N THR A 114 -2.24 6.21 -3.93
CA THR A 114 -2.88 7.37 -3.30
C THR A 114 -3.92 8.01 -4.22
N ALA A 115 -3.64 8.15 -5.53
CA ALA A 115 -4.60 8.68 -6.49
C ALA A 115 -5.81 7.76 -6.70
N ASN A 116 -5.62 6.44 -6.69
CA ASN A 116 -6.71 5.46 -6.73
C ASN A 116 -7.64 5.66 -5.52
N TRP A 117 -7.08 5.72 -4.32
CA TRP A 117 -7.84 6.02 -3.10
C TRP A 117 -8.59 7.35 -3.21
N ALA A 118 -7.88 8.44 -3.54
CA ALA A 118 -8.42 9.79 -3.65
C ALA A 118 -9.57 9.87 -4.66
N SER A 119 -9.50 9.12 -5.77
CA SER A 119 -10.56 9.09 -6.79
C SER A 119 -11.90 8.52 -6.32
N SER A 120 -11.91 7.82 -5.18
CA SER A 120 -13.09 7.22 -4.56
C SER A 120 -13.50 7.88 -3.24
N TRP A 121 -12.72 8.86 -2.78
CA TRP A 121 -12.93 9.55 -1.52
C TRP A 121 -14.20 10.40 -1.53
N ARG A 122 -15.01 10.29 -0.46
CA ARG A 122 -16.29 10.99 -0.32
C ARG A 122 -16.35 11.93 0.89
N GLY A 123 -15.21 12.15 1.56
CA GLY A 123 -15.14 12.84 2.83
C GLY A 123 -15.23 11.90 4.04
N LEU A 124 -15.07 12.47 5.23
CA LEU A 124 -14.95 11.76 6.50
C LEU A 124 -16.21 11.02 6.97
N GLY A 125 -17.34 11.20 6.30
CA GLY A 125 -18.56 10.43 6.50
C GLY A 125 -18.51 9.03 5.86
N HIS A 126 -17.48 8.74 5.06
CA HIS A 126 -17.23 7.42 4.50
C HIS A 126 -16.05 6.75 5.20
N GLU A 127 -16.25 5.53 5.69
CA GLU A 127 -15.20 4.67 6.22
C GLU A 127 -15.20 3.35 5.45
N ASP A 128 -14.02 2.77 5.22
CA ASP A 128 -13.89 1.49 4.56
C ASP A 128 -14.70 0.43 5.30
N TRP A 129 -15.51 -0.29 4.54
CA TRP A 129 -16.40 -1.33 5.03
C TRP A 129 -15.69 -2.43 5.82
N ARG A 130 -14.40 -2.69 5.56
CA ARG A 130 -13.59 -3.66 6.31
C ARG A 130 -13.45 -3.21 7.76
N TYR A 131 -13.24 -1.92 7.98
CA TYR A 131 -13.10 -1.34 9.31
C TYR A 131 -14.44 -1.29 10.03
N VAL A 132 -15.51 -0.93 9.31
CA VAL A 132 -16.89 -1.03 9.84
C VAL A 132 -17.20 -2.47 10.26
N GLN A 133 -16.88 -3.44 9.41
CA GLN A 133 -17.09 -4.86 9.71
C GLN A 133 -16.26 -5.32 10.91
N LEU A 134 -14.97 -4.95 10.99
CA LEU A 134 -14.13 -5.26 12.16
C LEU A 134 -14.69 -4.62 13.42
N ARG A 135 -15.19 -3.39 13.34
CA ARG A 135 -15.83 -2.70 14.46
C ARG A 135 -17.08 -3.45 14.92
N GLU A 136 -17.92 -3.90 14.01
CA GLU A 136 -19.18 -4.59 14.32
C GLU A 136 -18.95 -6.03 14.83
N GLN A 137 -17.92 -6.71 14.33
CA GLN A 137 -17.65 -8.13 14.65
C GLN A 137 -16.73 -8.33 15.85
N ARG A 138 -16.07 -7.28 16.36
CA ARG A 138 -15.16 -7.42 17.51
C ARG A 138 -15.91 -7.87 18.77
N PRO A 139 -15.27 -8.64 19.67
CA PRO A 139 -15.82 -8.92 20.99
C PRO A 139 -16.12 -7.62 21.76
N ARG A 140 -17.23 -7.56 22.50
CA ARG A 140 -17.62 -6.36 23.26
C ARG A 140 -16.56 -5.92 24.29
N ALA A 141 -15.84 -6.88 24.87
CA ALA A 141 -14.76 -6.63 25.82
C ALA A 141 -13.51 -6.01 25.16
N LEU A 142 -13.37 -6.08 23.83
CA LEU A 142 -12.24 -5.54 23.10
C LEU A 142 -12.52 -4.07 22.69
N PRO A 143 -11.77 -3.08 23.25
CA PRO A 143 -11.99 -1.69 22.92
C PRO A 143 -11.71 -1.40 21.44
N TRP A 144 -12.54 -0.56 20.81
CA TRP A 144 -12.38 -0.22 19.39
C TRP A 144 -11.02 0.42 19.10
N TRP A 145 -10.56 1.30 19.98
CA TRP A 145 -9.28 1.99 19.81
C TRP A 145 -8.11 1.01 19.67
N LEU A 146 -8.16 -0.14 20.36
CA LEU A 146 -7.10 -1.15 20.30
C LEU A 146 -7.11 -1.91 18.97
N VAL A 147 -8.29 -2.22 18.44
CA VAL A 147 -8.45 -2.82 17.10
C VAL A 147 -8.00 -1.85 16.01
N ASN A 148 -8.38 -0.57 16.13
CA ASN A 148 -7.97 0.48 15.22
C ASN A 148 -6.44 0.66 15.24
N LEU A 149 -5.84 0.80 16.42
CA LEU A 149 -4.39 0.97 16.55
C LEU A 149 -3.63 -0.25 16.04
N THR A 150 -3.95 -1.45 16.54
CA THR A 150 -3.10 -2.63 16.28
C THR A 150 -3.39 -3.29 14.94
N GLY A 151 -4.68 -3.46 14.59
CA GLY A 151 -5.08 -4.19 13.40
C GLY A 151 -5.13 -3.35 12.12
N ILE A 152 -5.61 -2.10 12.21
CA ILE A 152 -5.82 -1.25 11.03
C ILE A 152 -4.60 -0.40 10.70
N GLN A 153 -3.82 0.02 11.71
CA GLN A 153 -2.74 0.99 11.50
C GLN A 153 -1.36 0.39 11.76
N LEU A 154 -1.09 -0.11 12.96
CA LEU A 154 0.24 -0.61 13.33
C LEU A 154 0.63 -1.86 12.54
N MET A 155 -0.26 -2.84 12.38
CA MET A 155 0.05 -4.06 11.63
C MET A 155 0.42 -3.74 10.17
N PRO A 156 -0.37 -2.96 9.39
CA PRO A 156 0.04 -2.58 8.04
C PRO A 156 1.33 -1.74 8.01
N THR A 157 1.53 -0.81 8.95
CA THR A 157 2.79 -0.04 9.06
C THR A 157 3.99 -0.98 9.16
N LEU A 158 3.94 -1.96 10.07
CA LEU A 158 5.04 -2.91 10.28
C LEU A 158 5.26 -3.84 9.07
N VAL A 159 4.17 -4.30 8.43
CA VAL A 159 4.23 -5.17 7.25
C VAL A 159 4.82 -4.43 6.05
N VAL A 160 4.39 -3.19 5.81
CA VAL A 160 4.91 -2.31 4.75
C VAL A 160 6.36 -1.97 5.02
N PHE A 161 6.73 -1.61 6.25
CA PHE A 161 8.12 -1.33 6.62
C PHE A 161 9.02 -2.57 6.42
N ALA A 162 8.56 -3.76 6.80
CA ALA A 162 9.27 -5.01 6.57
C ALA A 162 9.48 -5.29 5.07
N GLY A 163 8.48 -5.02 4.23
CA GLY A 163 8.60 -5.04 2.77
C GLY A 163 9.66 -4.06 2.25
N LEU A 164 9.69 -2.87 2.85
CA LEU A 164 10.58 -1.78 2.44
C LEU A 164 12.05 -2.03 2.81
N LEU A 165 12.35 -2.92 3.76
CA LEU A 165 13.73 -3.27 4.12
C LEU A 165 14.56 -3.71 2.91
N ALA A 166 13.95 -4.34 1.91
CA ALA A 166 14.61 -4.70 0.67
C ALA A 166 15.12 -3.49 -0.15
N ALA A 167 14.47 -2.34 -0.04
CA ALA A 167 14.88 -1.13 -0.75
C ALA A 167 16.13 -0.49 -0.12
N TRP A 168 16.43 -0.76 1.16
CA TRP A 168 17.58 -0.21 1.86
C TRP A 168 18.91 -0.49 1.15
N PRO A 169 19.34 -1.75 0.92
CA PRO A 169 20.56 -2.02 0.18
C PRO A 169 20.48 -1.49 -1.26
N ALA A 170 19.30 -1.50 -1.88
CA ALA A 170 19.11 -1.02 -3.24
C ALA A 170 19.44 0.47 -3.41
N VAL A 171 19.17 1.29 -2.39
CA VAL A 171 19.43 2.72 -2.42
C VAL A 171 20.71 3.12 -1.69
N THR A 172 21.24 2.30 -0.78
CA THR A 172 22.41 2.67 0.05
C THR A 172 23.70 1.91 -0.26
N ALA A 173 23.61 0.66 -0.74
CA ALA A 173 24.82 -0.13 -1.01
C ALA A 173 25.64 0.49 -2.14
N THR A 174 26.96 0.35 -2.01
CA THR A 174 27.97 0.77 -2.99
C THR A 174 28.78 -0.45 -3.43
N GLY A 175 29.39 -0.40 -4.61
CA GLY A 175 30.31 -1.45 -5.07
C GLY A 175 29.74 -2.49 -6.04
N ARG A 176 28.43 -2.52 -6.30
CA ARG A 176 27.85 -3.30 -7.41
C ARG A 176 27.18 -2.38 -8.44
N PRO A 177 27.69 -2.32 -9.69
CA PRO A 177 27.07 -1.50 -10.73
C PRO A 177 25.65 -2.01 -11.06
N PHE A 178 24.89 -1.21 -11.80
CA PHE A 178 23.59 -1.62 -12.33
C PHE A 178 23.79 -2.79 -13.30
N GLY A 179 23.06 -3.88 -13.11
CA GLY A 179 23.21 -5.12 -13.89
C GLY A 179 21.90 -5.74 -14.36
N LEU A 180 21.99 -6.97 -14.88
CA LEU A 180 20.82 -7.70 -15.42
C LEU A 180 19.73 -7.93 -14.38
N LEU A 181 20.10 -8.18 -13.11
CA LEU A 181 19.11 -8.36 -12.05
C LEU A 181 18.38 -7.06 -11.73
N ASP A 182 19.02 -5.90 -11.85
CA ASP A 182 18.37 -4.60 -11.73
C ASP A 182 17.40 -4.33 -12.88
N LEU A 183 17.78 -4.72 -14.10
CA LEU A 183 16.89 -4.65 -15.25
C LEU A 183 15.65 -5.54 -15.05
N ALA A 184 15.85 -6.78 -14.59
CA ALA A 184 14.75 -7.68 -14.26
C ALA A 184 13.87 -7.11 -13.14
N ALA A 185 14.46 -6.59 -12.06
CA ALA A 185 13.74 -5.93 -10.98
C ALA A 185 12.94 -4.72 -11.47
N THR A 186 13.50 -3.91 -12.37
CA THR A 186 12.83 -2.77 -12.99
C THR A 186 11.61 -3.22 -13.80
N VAL A 187 11.75 -4.25 -14.63
CA VAL A 187 10.65 -4.80 -15.44
C VAL A 187 9.56 -5.41 -14.56
N VAL A 188 9.93 -6.16 -13.53
CA VAL A 188 8.98 -6.78 -12.59
C VAL A 188 8.21 -5.70 -11.83
N THR A 189 8.90 -4.72 -11.24
CA THR A 189 8.30 -3.65 -10.45
C THR A 189 7.44 -2.73 -11.32
N GLY A 190 7.95 -2.29 -12.48
CA GLY A 190 7.21 -1.44 -13.40
C GLY A 190 6.01 -2.17 -14.01
N GLY A 191 6.17 -3.43 -14.39
CA GLY A 191 5.09 -4.28 -14.88
C GLY A 191 4.00 -4.50 -13.84
N ALA A 192 4.38 -4.74 -12.58
CA ALA A 192 3.46 -4.82 -11.45
C ALA A 192 2.63 -3.53 -11.31
N ILE A 193 3.26 -2.37 -11.25
CA ILE A 193 2.59 -1.06 -11.16
C ILE A 193 1.61 -0.86 -12.33
N VAL A 194 1.98 -1.26 -13.55
CA VAL A 194 1.10 -1.20 -14.73
C VAL A 194 -0.10 -2.13 -14.59
N VAL A 195 0.11 -3.37 -14.16
CA VAL A 195 -0.96 -4.35 -13.91
C VAL A 195 -1.97 -3.79 -12.90
N GLU A 196 -1.50 -3.22 -11.79
CA GLU A 196 -2.36 -2.59 -10.80
C GLU A 196 -3.14 -1.40 -11.39
N ALA A 197 -2.43 -0.49 -12.06
CA ALA A 197 -3.04 0.71 -12.64
C ALA A 197 -4.14 0.36 -13.65
N VAL A 198 -3.90 -0.66 -14.50
CA VAL A 198 -4.89 -1.13 -15.48
C VAL A 198 -6.05 -1.85 -14.78
N ALA A 199 -5.77 -2.74 -13.83
CA ALA A 199 -6.80 -3.48 -13.09
C ALA A 199 -7.76 -2.55 -12.35
N ASP A 200 -7.21 -1.57 -11.63
CA ASP A 200 -8.03 -0.61 -10.88
C ASP A 200 -8.82 0.31 -11.82
N ARG A 201 -8.24 0.76 -12.94
CA ARG A 201 -8.97 1.54 -13.96
C ARG A 201 -10.13 0.75 -14.54
N GLN A 202 -9.93 -0.53 -14.84
CA GLN A 202 -10.97 -1.41 -15.40
C GLN A 202 -12.14 -1.56 -14.41
N VAL A 203 -11.87 -1.87 -13.14
CA VAL A 203 -12.95 -2.06 -12.15
C VAL A 203 -13.64 -0.75 -11.80
N ARG A 204 -12.91 0.37 -11.70
CA ARG A 204 -13.51 1.69 -11.49
C ARG A 204 -14.44 2.08 -12.63
N ARG A 205 -14.01 1.88 -13.89
CA ARG A 205 -14.86 2.16 -15.07
C ARG A 205 -16.10 1.29 -15.06
N PHE A 206 -15.95 0.00 -14.79
CA PHE A 206 -17.09 -0.93 -14.72
C PHE A 206 -18.09 -0.54 -13.63
N ALA A 207 -17.61 -0.17 -12.45
CA ALA A 207 -18.45 0.18 -11.29
C ALA A 207 -19.18 1.55 -11.43
N ARG A 208 -18.72 2.43 -12.33
CA ARG A 208 -19.38 3.72 -12.58
C ARG A 208 -20.70 3.60 -13.35
N ASP A 209 -20.86 2.53 -14.12
CA ASP A 209 -22.08 2.26 -14.87
C ASP A 209 -23.14 1.61 -13.95
N PRO A 210 -24.30 2.26 -13.71
CA PRO A 210 -25.36 1.73 -12.87
C PRO A 210 -25.92 0.38 -13.38
N GLY A 211 -25.85 0.10 -14.68
CA GLY A 211 -26.27 -1.18 -15.27
C GLY A 211 -25.39 -2.37 -14.86
N ASN A 212 -24.23 -2.11 -14.26
CA ASN A 212 -23.32 -3.13 -13.74
C ASN A 212 -23.52 -3.45 -12.25
N ARG A 213 -24.51 -2.85 -11.59
CA ARG A 213 -24.84 -3.18 -10.21
C ARG A 213 -25.17 -4.68 -10.06
N GLY A 214 -24.52 -5.35 -9.12
CA GLY A 214 -24.66 -6.79 -8.90
C GLY A 214 -23.96 -7.68 -9.92
N ARG A 215 -23.34 -7.12 -10.97
CA ARG A 215 -22.58 -7.86 -11.98
C ARG A 215 -21.10 -7.98 -11.61
N THR A 216 -20.42 -8.91 -12.27
CA THR A 216 -18.98 -9.15 -12.12
C THR A 216 -18.26 -8.72 -13.39
N LEU A 217 -17.10 -8.09 -13.24
CA LEU A 217 -16.23 -7.76 -14.37
C LEU A 217 -15.45 -9.02 -14.77
N GLU A 218 -15.70 -9.53 -15.98
CA GLU A 218 -15.09 -10.78 -16.49
C GLU A 218 -14.20 -10.55 -17.73
N HIS A 219 -13.82 -9.30 -18.00
CA HIS A 219 -13.01 -8.91 -19.15
C HIS A 219 -11.71 -8.18 -18.74
N GLY A 220 -10.82 -7.95 -19.71
CA GLY A 220 -9.54 -7.28 -19.43
C GLY A 220 -8.61 -8.17 -18.60
N LEU A 221 -7.97 -7.61 -17.56
CA LEU A 221 -7.11 -8.38 -16.66
C LEU A 221 -7.92 -9.34 -15.76
N TRP A 222 -9.17 -8.97 -15.47
CA TRP A 222 -10.08 -9.74 -14.62
C TRP A 222 -10.50 -11.07 -15.26
N ARG A 223 -10.29 -11.27 -16.58
CA ARG A 223 -10.51 -12.59 -17.20
C ARG A 223 -9.43 -13.63 -16.84
N TYR A 224 -8.28 -13.17 -16.36
CA TYR A 224 -7.11 -14.02 -16.10
C TYR A 224 -6.91 -14.34 -14.62
N ALA A 225 -7.24 -13.38 -13.76
CA ALA A 225 -7.18 -13.50 -12.30
C ALA A 225 -8.33 -12.70 -11.69
N ARG A 226 -8.88 -13.17 -10.56
CA ARG A 226 -9.97 -12.46 -9.86
C ARG A 226 -9.50 -11.22 -9.13
N HIS A 227 -8.24 -11.15 -8.75
CA HIS A 227 -7.64 -10.02 -8.04
C HIS A 227 -6.32 -9.60 -8.71
N PRO A 228 -6.35 -9.12 -9.97
CA PRO A 228 -5.14 -8.81 -10.72
C PRO A 228 -4.39 -7.61 -10.12
N ASN A 229 -5.08 -6.68 -9.47
CA ASN A 229 -4.45 -5.60 -8.70
C ASN A 229 -3.69 -6.13 -7.48
N TYR A 230 -4.18 -7.15 -6.78
CA TYR A 230 -3.42 -7.77 -5.68
C TYR A 230 -2.18 -8.50 -6.18
N LEU A 231 -2.25 -9.13 -7.35
CA LEU A 231 -1.07 -9.72 -8.00
C LEU A 231 -0.01 -8.67 -8.32
N GLY A 232 -0.43 -7.51 -8.84
CA GLY A 232 0.47 -6.40 -9.09
C GLY A 232 1.11 -5.88 -7.81
N GLU A 233 0.31 -5.66 -6.75
CA GLU A 233 0.83 -5.23 -5.45
C GLU A 233 1.87 -6.23 -4.89
N ILE A 234 1.59 -7.54 -4.94
CA ILE A 234 2.57 -8.59 -4.60
C ILE A 234 3.84 -8.46 -5.45
N GLY A 235 3.69 -8.29 -6.76
CA GLY A 235 4.80 -8.16 -7.71
C GLY A 235 5.69 -6.94 -7.45
N PHE A 236 5.12 -5.83 -6.98
CA PHE A 236 5.86 -4.64 -6.57
C PHE A 236 6.85 -4.96 -5.43
N TRP A 237 6.39 -5.64 -4.38
CA TRP A 237 7.23 -6.03 -3.24
C TRP A 237 8.30 -7.05 -3.62
N TRP A 238 7.99 -7.99 -4.51
CA TRP A 238 9.00 -8.90 -5.07
C TRP A 238 10.04 -8.15 -5.91
N GLY A 239 9.63 -7.17 -6.68
CA GLY A 239 10.52 -6.32 -7.45
C GLY A 239 11.49 -5.51 -6.59
N LEU A 240 11.03 -4.93 -5.47
CA LEU A 240 11.90 -4.28 -4.48
C LEU A 240 12.91 -5.27 -3.87
N TRP A 241 12.49 -6.49 -3.56
CA TRP A 241 13.39 -7.54 -3.09
C TRP A 241 14.48 -7.89 -4.11
N LEU A 242 14.14 -7.99 -5.40
CA LEU A 242 15.11 -8.23 -6.46
C LEU A 242 16.14 -7.09 -6.58
N PHE A 243 15.71 -5.83 -6.44
CA PHE A 243 16.63 -4.69 -6.38
C PHE A 243 17.58 -4.78 -5.18
N GLY A 244 17.07 -5.16 -4.01
CA GLY A 244 17.89 -5.34 -2.81
C GLY A 244 18.95 -6.42 -3.00
N LEU A 245 18.54 -7.57 -3.56
CA LEU A 245 19.44 -8.69 -3.87
C LEU A 245 20.48 -8.34 -4.94
N ALA A 246 20.12 -7.52 -5.93
CA ALA A 246 21.05 -7.03 -6.95
C ALA A 246 22.13 -6.12 -6.36
N ALA A 247 21.76 -5.30 -5.38
CA ALA A 247 22.65 -4.36 -4.73
C ALA A 247 23.58 -5.04 -3.71
N ASP A 248 23.03 -5.96 -2.92
CA ASP A 248 23.77 -6.71 -1.92
C ASP A 248 23.10 -8.07 -1.65
N PRO A 249 23.66 -9.18 -2.17
CA PRO A 249 23.11 -10.52 -1.96
C PRO A 249 23.02 -10.96 -0.49
N SER A 250 23.77 -10.35 0.42
CA SER A 250 23.68 -10.67 1.86
C SER A 250 22.32 -10.30 2.48
N TRP A 251 21.56 -9.42 1.82
CA TRP A 251 20.21 -9.00 2.22
C TRP A 251 19.09 -9.92 1.75
N TRP A 252 19.40 -11.14 1.27
CA TRP A 252 18.41 -12.11 0.81
C TRP A 252 17.27 -12.36 1.82
N TRP A 253 17.56 -12.28 3.12
CA TRP A 253 16.60 -12.49 4.21
C TRP A 253 15.43 -11.51 4.21
N THR A 254 15.56 -10.36 3.53
CA THR A 254 14.45 -9.40 3.31
C THR A 254 13.33 -9.97 2.43
N VAL A 255 13.48 -11.17 1.87
CA VAL A 255 12.42 -11.94 1.19
C VAL A 255 11.19 -12.14 2.08
N LEU A 256 11.37 -12.05 3.42
CA LEU A 256 10.27 -12.07 4.37
C LEU A 256 9.20 -11.02 4.05
N GLY A 257 9.59 -9.83 3.58
CA GLY A 257 8.69 -8.76 3.19
C GLY A 257 7.65 -9.18 2.13
N PRO A 258 8.06 -9.52 0.89
CA PRO A 258 7.14 -9.99 -0.13
C PRO A 258 6.43 -11.30 0.23
N VAL A 259 7.05 -12.20 1.01
CA VAL A 259 6.37 -13.42 1.51
C VAL A 259 5.19 -13.04 2.41
N VAL A 260 5.38 -12.13 3.36
CA VAL A 260 4.30 -11.65 4.23
C VAL A 260 3.18 -11.01 3.41
N MET A 261 3.51 -10.26 2.34
CA MET A 261 2.49 -9.71 1.42
C MET A 261 1.69 -10.83 0.74
N VAL A 262 2.35 -11.88 0.23
CA VAL A 262 1.66 -13.04 -0.35
C VAL A 262 0.72 -13.70 0.68
N LEU A 263 1.18 -13.89 1.92
CA LEU A 263 0.37 -14.48 2.99
C LEU A 263 -0.85 -13.61 3.31
N LEU A 264 -0.65 -12.30 3.49
CA LEU A 264 -1.72 -11.34 3.76
C LEU A 264 -2.78 -11.36 2.66
N PHE A 265 -2.36 -11.27 1.39
CA PHE A 265 -3.30 -11.29 0.28
C PHE A 265 -4.02 -12.63 0.14
N THR A 266 -3.31 -13.74 0.25
CA THR A 266 -3.86 -15.09 0.03
C THR A 266 -4.82 -15.50 1.13
N PHE A 267 -4.49 -15.23 2.40
CA PHE A 267 -5.23 -15.73 3.55
C PHE A 267 -6.20 -14.73 4.15
N VAL A 268 -5.99 -13.41 3.93
CA VAL A 268 -6.85 -12.37 4.50
C VAL A 268 -7.61 -11.63 3.41
N SER A 269 -6.92 -10.94 2.51
CA SER A 269 -7.55 -9.98 1.58
C SER A 269 -8.43 -10.65 0.52
N VAL A 270 -7.95 -11.72 -0.12
CA VAL A 270 -8.69 -12.46 -1.15
C VAL A 270 -9.94 -13.12 -0.56
N PRO A 271 -9.87 -13.91 0.53
CA PRO A 271 -11.06 -14.54 1.11
C PRO A 271 -12.11 -13.52 1.57
N LEU A 272 -11.66 -12.40 2.16
CA LEU A 272 -12.54 -11.33 2.62
C LEU A 272 -13.32 -10.70 1.45
N MET A 273 -12.62 -10.40 0.35
CA MET A 273 -13.23 -9.82 -0.85
C MET A 273 -14.14 -10.81 -1.59
N ASP A 274 -13.72 -12.06 -1.72
CA ASP A 274 -14.50 -13.12 -2.38
C ASP A 274 -15.80 -13.39 -1.60
N ARG A 275 -15.74 -13.51 -0.27
CA ARG A 275 -16.95 -13.68 0.57
C ARG A 275 -17.92 -12.51 0.43
N ARG A 276 -17.42 -11.28 0.37
CA ARG A 276 -18.28 -10.11 0.15
C ARG A 276 -18.92 -10.12 -1.23
N SER A 277 -18.16 -10.52 -2.25
CA SER A 277 -18.64 -10.60 -3.63
C SER A 277 -19.71 -11.68 -3.79
N LEU A 278 -19.52 -12.86 -3.21
CA LEU A 278 -20.52 -13.94 -3.16
C LEU A 278 -21.85 -13.48 -2.56
N ARG A 279 -21.83 -12.65 -1.51
CA ARG A 279 -23.05 -12.11 -0.88
C ARG A 279 -23.79 -11.08 -1.73
N ARG A 280 -23.10 -10.42 -2.67
CA ARG A 280 -23.63 -9.26 -3.41
C ARG A 280 -23.91 -9.53 -4.88
N ARG A 281 -23.36 -10.61 -5.43
CA ARG A 281 -23.34 -10.90 -6.86
C ARG A 281 -23.71 -12.37 -7.08
N PRO A 282 -24.95 -12.69 -7.50
CA PRO A 282 -25.42 -14.07 -7.65
C PRO A 282 -24.53 -14.92 -8.56
N ALA A 283 -24.03 -14.36 -9.67
CA ALA A 283 -23.19 -15.06 -10.64
C ALA A 283 -21.69 -15.17 -10.25
N TYR A 284 -21.27 -14.63 -9.09
CA TYR A 284 -19.84 -14.61 -8.72
C TYR A 284 -19.28 -16.01 -8.45
N ALA A 285 -20.10 -16.93 -7.96
CA ALA A 285 -19.68 -18.32 -7.74
C ALA A 285 -19.23 -18.99 -9.07
N ASP A 286 -19.93 -18.72 -10.16
CA ASP A 286 -19.59 -19.25 -11.49
C ASP A 286 -18.27 -18.68 -11.99
N TYR A 287 -18.08 -17.37 -11.80
CA TYR A 287 -16.82 -16.70 -12.10
C TYR A 287 -15.64 -17.28 -11.30
N MET A 288 -15.83 -17.55 -10.00
CA MET A 288 -14.81 -18.19 -9.15
C MET A 288 -14.38 -19.58 -9.62
N ARG A 289 -15.30 -20.34 -10.23
CA ARG A 289 -14.99 -21.66 -10.80
C ARG A 289 -14.15 -21.59 -12.08
N ARG A 290 -14.24 -20.49 -12.82
CA ARG A 290 -13.54 -20.31 -14.11
C ARG A 290 -12.22 -19.57 -13.98
N VAL A 291 -12.14 -18.58 -13.09
CA VAL A 291 -11.02 -17.64 -13.00
C VAL A 291 -10.30 -17.83 -11.65
N PRO A 292 -8.98 -18.09 -11.63
CA PRO A 292 -8.21 -18.26 -10.39
C PRO A 292 -8.08 -16.94 -9.61
N ALA A 293 -7.77 -17.01 -8.32
CA ALA A 293 -7.70 -15.82 -7.48
C ALA A 293 -6.57 -14.84 -7.86
N LEU A 294 -5.33 -15.33 -7.91
CA LEU A 294 -4.13 -14.51 -8.10
C LEU A 294 -3.33 -14.93 -9.35
N LEU A 295 -2.86 -16.17 -9.41
CA LEU A 295 -2.01 -16.64 -10.51
C LEU A 295 -2.81 -16.69 -11.83
N PRO A 296 -2.40 -15.92 -12.86
CA PRO A 296 -3.12 -15.86 -14.13
C PRO A 296 -3.21 -17.24 -14.78
N ARG A 297 -4.41 -17.61 -15.26
CA ARG A 297 -4.60 -18.82 -16.07
C ARG A 297 -5.12 -18.44 -17.46
N ARG A 298 -4.74 -19.20 -18.49
CA ARG A 298 -5.34 -19.04 -19.82
C ARG A 298 -6.87 -19.19 -19.72
N PRO A 299 -7.66 -18.25 -20.27
CA PRO A 299 -9.12 -18.31 -20.18
C PRO A 299 -9.64 -19.55 -20.91
N ARG A 300 -10.72 -20.15 -20.41
CA ARG A 300 -11.48 -21.15 -21.18
C ARG A 300 -12.35 -20.41 -22.23
N PRO A 301 -12.52 -20.94 -23.45
CA PRO A 301 -13.46 -20.38 -24.41
C PRO A 301 -14.88 -20.39 -23.85
N TRP A 302 -15.67 -19.38 -24.24
CA TRP A 302 -17.05 -19.16 -23.81
C TRP A 302 -18.02 -20.08 -24.55
#